data_AF-A0A257QME9-F1
#
_entry.id   AF-A0A257QME9-F1
#
_cell.length_a   1.000
_cell.length_b   1.000
_cell.length_c   1.000
_cell.angle_alpha   90.00
_cell.angle_beta   90.00
_cell.angle_gamma   90.00
#
_symmetry.space_group_name_H-M   'P 1'
#
loop_
_entity.id
_entity.type
_entity.pdbx_description
1 polymer ?
#
loop_
_entity_poly.entity_id
_entity_poly.type
_entity_poly.pdbx_seq_one_letter_code
_entity_poly.pdbx_strand_id
1 'polypeptide(L)'
;MKRVFPGLLIALAPGAALAGTSMPQMDFSNILTISQVAWMAVILILLYALLSVWALPQLGQILQTRAARIAADLDAAHAAKAAADAAIAELTRSVKAARDQAQAEIAQAIDAAKHAAGQERAELNARLEQQLQAAEAHIQQARQASLAAIEPLAAQTAGVILRRLTGIDADPAAMAASTARLLAARAAQPAI
;
A
#
# COMPACT_ATOMS: atom_id res chain seq x y z
N MET A 1 33.96 -23.64 -67.90
CA MET A 1 34.82 -22.45 -67.66
C MET A 1 35.68 -22.78 -66.44
N LYS A 2 36.95 -23.19 -66.43
CA LYS A 2 38.22 -22.94 -67.15
C LYS A 2 38.85 -21.55 -66.95
N ARG A 3 39.83 -21.49 -66.03
CA ARG A 3 41.09 -20.70 -65.95
C ARG A 3 41.82 -21.18 -64.66
N VAL A 4 42.72 -22.17 -64.65
CA VAL A 4 44.16 -22.21 -65.02
C VAL A 4 44.99 -21.05 -64.45
N PHE A 5 45.85 -21.35 -63.46
CA PHE A 5 47.22 -20.80 -63.34
C PHE A 5 48.15 -21.88 -62.76
N PRO A 6 49.41 -22.00 -63.24
CA PRO A 6 50.28 -23.16 -63.01
C PRO A 6 51.23 -22.96 -61.83
N GLY A 7 51.83 -24.07 -61.38
CA GLY A 7 52.66 -24.14 -60.18
C GLY A 7 54.05 -23.53 -60.30
N LEU A 8 54.68 -23.45 -59.12
CA LEU A 8 56.13 -23.44 -58.98
C LEU A 8 56.46 -24.31 -57.76
N LEU A 9 56.95 -25.53 -58.05
CA LEU A 9 57.68 -26.37 -57.13
C LEU A 9 59.00 -25.68 -56.77
N ILE A 10 59.31 -25.58 -55.48
CA ILE A 10 60.69 -25.43 -55.00
C ILE A 10 60.99 -26.64 -54.14
N ALA A 11 61.75 -27.56 -54.72
CA ALA A 11 62.49 -28.59 -54.02
C ALA A 11 63.95 -28.14 -53.92
N LEU A 12 64.52 -28.15 -52.71
CA LEU A 12 65.96 -28.38 -52.50
C LEU A 12 66.21 -28.81 -51.04
N ALA A 13 66.33 -30.13 -50.83
CA ALA A 13 67.29 -30.70 -49.86
C ALA A 13 68.64 -30.84 -50.61
N PRO A 14 69.83 -31.01 -49.97
CA PRO A 14 70.12 -31.67 -48.67
C PRO A 14 71.11 -30.84 -47.80
N GLY A 15 71.49 -31.18 -46.56
CA GLY A 15 72.04 -32.43 -46.07
C GLY A 15 72.86 -32.19 -44.79
N ALA A 16 73.21 -33.29 -44.13
CA ALA A 16 73.84 -33.36 -42.82
C ALA A 16 75.23 -32.67 -42.71
N ALA A 17 75.48 -32.05 -41.55
CA ALA A 17 76.80 -31.89 -40.95
C ALA A 17 76.68 -31.85 -39.42
N LEU A 18 76.57 -33.03 -38.81
CA LEU A 18 76.95 -33.27 -37.42
C LEU A 18 78.45 -33.65 -37.43
N ALA A 19 79.33 -32.76 -36.97
CA ALA A 19 80.59 -33.04 -36.27
C ALA A 19 81.60 -31.87 -36.42
N GLY A 20 82.08 -31.37 -35.27
CA GLY A 20 83.40 -30.73 -35.15
C GLY A 20 83.54 -29.29 -35.64
N THR A 21 83.73 -28.39 -34.68
CA THR A 21 84.13 -26.98 -34.83
C THR A 21 82.97 -26.04 -35.12
N SER A 22 82.69 -25.18 -34.14
CA SER A 22 81.89 -23.95 -34.17
C SER A 22 81.16 -23.70 -35.49
N MET A 23 79.81 -23.73 -35.44
CA MET A 23 78.97 -23.26 -36.54
C MET A 23 79.61 -21.99 -37.14
N PRO A 24 80.04 -21.98 -38.43
CA PRO A 24 80.76 -20.84 -39.02
C PRO A 24 79.93 -19.54 -39.01
N GLN A 25 78.63 -19.64 -38.72
CA GLN A 25 77.70 -18.53 -38.50
C GLN A 25 77.88 -17.84 -37.13
N MET A 26 78.53 -18.50 -36.16
CA MET A 26 78.83 -17.98 -34.81
C MET A 26 80.34 -17.86 -34.55
N ASP A 27 81.17 -17.79 -35.60
CA ASP A 27 82.58 -17.45 -35.44
C ASP A 27 82.75 -15.92 -35.39
N PHE A 28 82.86 -15.39 -34.17
CA PHE A 28 83.06 -13.96 -33.89
C PHE A 28 84.49 -13.48 -34.20
N SER A 29 85.38 -14.35 -34.70
CA SER A 29 86.74 -14.00 -35.10
C SER A 29 86.83 -13.50 -36.55
N ASN A 30 85.74 -13.62 -37.33
CA ASN A 30 85.66 -13.18 -38.72
C ASN A 30 85.11 -11.75 -38.82
N ILE A 31 85.80 -10.84 -39.52
CA ILE A 31 85.35 -9.45 -39.73
C ILE A 31 83.96 -9.37 -40.36
N LEU A 32 83.57 -10.35 -41.19
CA LEU A 32 82.28 -10.38 -41.88
C LEU A 32 81.10 -10.61 -40.91
N THR A 33 81.26 -11.46 -39.89
CA THR A 33 80.20 -11.75 -38.90
C THR A 33 79.98 -10.58 -37.94
N ILE A 34 81.06 -9.87 -37.56
CA ILE A 34 80.99 -8.63 -36.76
C ILE A 34 80.22 -7.53 -37.50
N SER A 35 80.51 -7.34 -38.79
CA SER A 35 79.79 -6.34 -39.62
C SER A 35 78.31 -6.66 -39.75
N GLN A 36 77.94 -7.94 -39.89
CA GLN A 36 76.54 -8.37 -39.96
C GLN A 36 75.79 -8.05 -38.66
N VAL A 37 76.38 -8.35 -37.50
CA VAL A 37 75.79 -8.04 -36.19
C VAL A 37 75.70 -6.53 -35.98
N ALA A 38 76.73 -5.76 -36.34
CA ALA A 38 76.70 -4.31 -36.25
C ALA A 38 75.56 -3.71 -37.10
N TRP A 39 75.38 -4.19 -38.33
CA TRP A 39 74.29 -3.73 -39.20
C TRP A 39 72.91 -4.17 -38.67
N MET A 40 72.80 -5.37 -38.10
CA MET A 40 71.57 -5.83 -37.46
C MET A 40 71.21 -4.97 -36.24
N ALA A 41 72.20 -4.55 -35.46
CA ALA A 41 72.01 -3.60 -34.36
C ALA A 41 71.57 -2.21 -34.87
N VAL A 42 72.16 -1.72 -35.97
CA VAL A 42 71.73 -0.46 -36.61
C VAL A 42 70.26 -0.54 -37.06
N ILE A 43 69.87 -1.61 -37.75
CA ILE A 43 68.47 -1.81 -38.19
C ILE A 43 67.54 -1.95 -36.98
N LEU A 44 67.94 -2.67 -35.94
CA LEU A 44 67.16 -2.83 -34.72
C LEU A 44 66.94 -1.49 -34.01
N ILE A 45 67.98 -0.65 -33.89
CA ILE A 45 67.89 0.68 -33.32
C ILE A 45 66.97 1.57 -34.17
N LEU A 46 67.09 1.51 -35.49
CA LEU A 46 66.24 2.26 -36.41
C LEU A 46 64.77 1.82 -36.31
N LEU A 47 64.51 0.51 -36.25
CA LEU A 47 63.19 -0.05 -36.03
C LEU A 47 62.62 0.34 -34.66
N TYR A 48 63.44 0.28 -33.61
CA TYR A 48 63.05 0.67 -32.25
C TYR A 48 62.66 2.15 -32.20
N ALA A 49 63.46 3.04 -32.81
CA ALA A 49 63.15 4.45 -32.89
C ALA A 49 61.84 4.69 -33.65
N LEU A 50 61.62 3.98 -34.77
CA LEU A 50 60.38 4.09 -35.54
C LEU A 50 59.16 3.64 -34.74
N LEU A 51 59.24 2.52 -34.02
CA LEU A 51 58.16 2.02 -33.16
C LEU A 51 57.92 2.94 -31.95
N SER A 52 59.00 3.46 -31.36
CA SER A 52 58.92 4.37 -30.22
C SER A 52 58.20 5.67 -30.58
N VAL A 53 58.49 6.23 -31.76
CA VAL A 53 57.92 7.49 -32.22
C VAL A 53 56.53 7.32 -32.86
N TRP A 54 56.19 6.14 -33.41
CA TRP A 54 54.95 5.98 -34.20
C TRP A 54 53.95 4.99 -33.59
N ALA A 55 54.40 3.82 -33.14
CA ALA A 55 53.50 2.78 -32.63
C ALA A 55 53.06 3.04 -31.18
N LEU A 56 54.00 3.40 -30.29
CA LEU A 56 53.69 3.70 -28.89
C LEU A 56 52.70 4.85 -28.69
N PRO A 57 52.80 6.01 -29.39
CA PRO A 57 51.81 7.08 -29.21
C PRO A 57 50.42 6.68 -29.67
N GLN A 58 50.27 5.87 -30.73
CA GLN A 58 48.96 5.37 -31.15
C GLN A 58 48.32 4.47 -30.09
N LEU A 59 49.09 3.57 -29.48
CA LEU A 59 48.60 2.75 -28.36
C LEU A 59 48.23 3.61 -27.14
N GLY A 60 49.05 4.61 -26.82
CA GLY A 60 48.80 5.55 -25.73
C GLY A 60 47.47 6.30 -25.91
N GLN A 61 47.17 6.78 -27.13
CA GLN A 61 45.90 7.46 -27.42
C GLN A 61 44.68 6.55 -27.23
N ILE A 62 44.77 5.28 -27.63
CA ILE A 62 43.67 4.32 -27.45
C ILE A 62 43.43 4.06 -25.96
N LEU A 63 44.50 3.85 -25.18
CA LEU A 63 44.39 3.63 -23.73
C LEU A 63 43.81 4.85 -23.02
N GLN A 64 44.27 6.06 -23.35
CA GLN A 64 43.71 7.30 -22.81
C GLN A 64 42.24 7.46 -23.16
N THR A 65 41.85 7.19 -24.42
CA THR A 65 40.45 7.27 -24.85
C THR A 65 39.57 6.29 -24.08
N ARG A 66 40.03 5.05 -23.88
CA ARG A 66 39.30 4.04 -23.09
C ARG A 66 39.21 4.45 -21.62
N ALA A 67 40.30 4.90 -21.02
CA ALA A 67 40.31 5.37 -19.65
C ALA A 67 39.36 6.55 -19.45
N ALA A 68 39.36 7.52 -20.37
CA ALA A 68 38.45 8.66 -20.34
C ALA A 68 36.98 8.24 -20.49
N ARG A 69 36.67 7.29 -21.38
CA ARG A 69 35.31 6.74 -21.51
C ARG A 69 34.87 6.01 -20.25
N ILE A 70 35.71 5.15 -19.69
CA ILE A 70 35.40 4.42 -18.45
C ILE A 70 35.16 5.39 -17.30
N ALA A 71 35.99 6.43 -17.16
CA ALA A 71 35.81 7.45 -16.15
C ALA A 71 34.47 8.20 -16.34
N ALA A 72 34.16 8.62 -17.57
CA ALA A 72 32.90 9.28 -17.88
C ALA A 72 31.67 8.39 -17.62
N ASP A 73 31.75 7.10 -17.97
CA ASP A 73 30.68 6.14 -17.74
C ASP A 73 30.48 5.86 -16.24
N LEU A 74 31.57 5.77 -15.47
CA LEU A 74 31.52 5.66 -14.01
C LEU A 74 30.91 6.90 -13.37
N ASP A 75 31.33 8.10 -13.76
CA ASP A 75 30.78 9.35 -13.26
C ASP A 75 29.28 9.47 -13.58
N ALA A 76 28.88 9.10 -14.80
CA ALA A 76 27.48 9.07 -15.20
C ALA A 76 26.68 8.04 -14.38
N ALA A 77 27.23 6.86 -14.13
CA ALA A 77 26.61 5.83 -13.29
C ALA A 77 26.46 6.30 -11.83
N HIS A 78 27.48 6.96 -11.28
CA HIS A 78 27.44 7.54 -9.94
C HIS A 78 26.39 8.65 -9.84
N ALA A 79 26.31 9.55 -10.82
CA ALA A 79 25.30 10.60 -10.89
C ALA A 79 23.88 10.02 -11.01
N ALA A 80 23.69 9.02 -11.88
CA ALA A 80 22.41 8.33 -12.04
C ALA A 80 21.99 7.62 -10.74
N LYS A 81 22.93 6.97 -10.05
CA LYS A 81 22.68 6.34 -8.74
C LYS A 81 22.29 7.38 -7.70
N ALA A 82 23.03 8.49 -7.59
CA ALA A 82 22.71 9.55 -6.64
C ALA A 82 21.32 10.16 -6.89
N ALA A 83 20.95 10.36 -8.16
CA ALA A 83 19.60 10.82 -8.54
C ALA A 83 18.51 9.80 -8.17
N ALA A 84 18.76 8.50 -8.40
CA ALA A 84 17.84 7.43 -8.01
C ALA A 84 17.68 7.35 -6.49
N ASP A 85 18.77 7.39 -5.72
CA ASP A 85 18.74 7.37 -4.26
C ASP A 85 17.98 8.59 -3.71
N ALA A 86 18.16 9.78 -4.29
CA ALA A 86 17.41 10.98 -3.95
C ALA A 86 15.90 10.83 -4.25
N ALA A 87 15.55 10.26 -5.41
CA ALA A 87 14.17 10.00 -5.79
C ALA A 87 13.50 8.97 -4.88
N ILE A 88 14.20 7.91 -4.49
CA ILE A 88 13.72 6.90 -3.54
C ILE A 88 13.49 7.54 -2.16
N ALA A 89 14.40 8.40 -1.71
CA ALA A 89 14.25 9.10 -0.45
C ALA A 89 13.02 10.04 -0.45
N GLU A 90 12.78 10.75 -1.54
CA GLU A 90 11.59 11.59 -1.72
C GLU A 90 10.31 10.76 -1.74
N LEU A 91 10.27 9.68 -2.54
CA LEU A 91 9.14 8.76 -2.61
C LEU A 91 8.83 8.16 -1.24
N THR A 92 9.86 7.73 -0.50
CA THR A 92 9.67 7.17 0.84
C THR A 92 9.07 8.20 1.80
N ARG A 93 9.55 9.45 1.73
CA ARG A 93 9.00 10.56 2.53
C ARG A 93 7.55 10.87 2.16
N SER A 94 7.23 10.97 0.88
CA SER A 94 5.86 11.27 0.42
C SER A 94 4.87 10.16 0.75
N VAL A 95 5.26 8.88 0.59
CA VAL A 95 4.43 7.73 0.98
C VAL A 95 4.21 7.71 2.48
N LYS A 96 5.22 8.01 3.29
CA LYS A 96 5.06 8.11 4.74
C LYS A 96 4.09 9.24 5.10
N ALA A 97 4.30 10.44 4.56
CA ALA A 97 3.44 11.59 4.82
C ALA A 97 1.98 11.31 4.41
N ALA A 98 1.75 10.72 3.24
CA ALA A 98 0.42 10.35 2.77
C ALA A 98 -0.25 9.32 3.68
N ARG A 99 0.50 8.33 4.19
CA ARG A 99 -0.02 7.34 5.16
C ARG A 99 -0.39 8.00 6.49
N ASP A 100 0.47 8.87 7.01
CA ASP A 100 0.21 9.57 8.27
C ASP A 100 -1.03 10.48 8.13
N GLN A 101 -1.16 11.20 7.01
CA GLN A 101 -2.32 12.03 6.70
C GLN A 101 -3.60 11.19 6.58
N ALA A 102 -3.56 10.09 5.83
CA ALA A 102 -4.72 9.21 5.70
C ALA A 102 -5.15 8.63 7.05
N GLN A 103 -4.22 8.22 7.90
CA GLN A 103 -4.54 7.75 9.26
C GLN A 103 -5.17 8.85 10.11
N ALA A 104 -4.68 10.09 10.02
CA ALA A 104 -5.26 11.23 10.72
C ALA A 104 -6.69 11.54 10.23
N GLU A 105 -6.92 11.55 8.92
CA GLU A 105 -8.25 11.77 8.33
C GLU A 105 -9.23 10.65 8.72
N ILE A 106 -8.79 9.38 8.72
CA ILE A 106 -9.62 8.26 9.18
C ILE A 106 -9.98 8.41 10.65
N ALA A 107 -9.02 8.76 11.52
CA ALA A 107 -9.29 8.98 12.94
C ALA A 107 -10.30 10.11 13.15
N GLN A 108 -10.12 11.24 12.46
CA GLN A 108 -11.04 12.38 12.49
C GLN A 108 -12.44 11.99 12.00
N ALA A 109 -12.55 11.24 10.91
CA ALA A 109 -13.82 10.78 10.37
C ALA A 109 -14.54 9.82 11.34
N ILE A 110 -13.80 8.91 11.99
CA ILE A 110 -14.35 8.00 13.00
C ILE A 110 -14.87 8.78 14.20
N ASP A 111 -14.10 9.76 14.69
CA ASP A 111 -14.50 10.56 15.86
C ASP A 111 -15.70 11.45 15.53
N ALA A 112 -15.72 12.10 14.36
CA ALA A 112 -16.87 12.86 13.88
C ALA A 112 -18.12 11.97 13.74
N ALA A 113 -17.98 10.77 13.18
CA ALA A 113 -19.08 9.82 13.05
C ALA A 113 -19.61 9.35 14.42
N LYS A 114 -18.74 9.07 15.39
CA LYS A 114 -19.13 8.73 16.77
C LYS A 114 -19.87 9.89 17.45
N HIS A 115 -19.40 11.11 17.27
CA HIS A 115 -20.05 12.30 17.81
C HIS A 115 -21.45 12.51 17.21
N ALA A 116 -21.57 12.44 15.88
CA ALA A 116 -22.85 12.55 15.18
C ALA A 116 -23.83 11.45 15.62
N ALA A 117 -23.37 10.19 15.67
CA ALA A 117 -24.19 9.07 16.15
C ALA A 117 -24.60 9.25 17.63
N GLY A 118 -23.73 9.79 18.48
CA GLY A 118 -24.07 10.12 19.87
C GLY A 118 -25.17 11.17 19.98
N GLN A 119 -25.11 12.22 19.16
CA GLN A 119 -26.13 13.27 19.10
C GLN A 119 -27.48 12.72 18.61
N GLU A 120 -27.47 11.98 17.49
CA GLU A 120 -28.69 11.39 16.94
C GLU A 120 -29.35 10.41 17.92
N ARG A 121 -28.55 9.59 18.62
CA ARG A 121 -29.06 8.69 19.67
C ARG A 121 -29.66 9.47 20.84
N ALA A 122 -29.04 10.58 21.26
CA ALA A 122 -29.58 11.42 22.33
C ALA A 122 -30.91 12.06 21.92
N GLU A 123 -31.01 12.58 20.70
CA GLU A 123 -32.24 13.15 20.15
C GLU A 123 -33.35 12.11 20.02
N LEU A 124 -33.04 10.92 19.48
CA LEU A 124 -34.00 9.82 19.36
C LEU A 124 -34.49 9.37 20.73
N ASN A 125 -33.59 9.20 21.71
CA ASN A 125 -33.97 8.84 23.07
C ASN A 125 -34.88 9.90 23.70
N ALA A 126 -34.60 11.19 23.50
CA ALA A 126 -35.46 12.27 24.00
C ALA A 126 -36.86 12.23 23.37
N ARG A 127 -36.95 11.96 22.06
CA ARG A 127 -38.24 11.81 21.36
C ARG A 127 -39.00 10.57 21.83
N LEU A 128 -38.31 9.45 22.03
CA LEU A 128 -38.90 8.22 22.54
C LEU A 128 -39.46 8.41 23.96
N GLU A 129 -38.71 9.09 24.83
CA GLU A 129 -39.15 9.42 26.19
C GLU A 129 -40.43 10.28 26.18
N GLN A 130 -40.49 11.30 25.31
CA GLN A 130 -41.69 12.12 25.15
C GLN A 130 -42.89 11.30 24.65
N GLN A 131 -42.69 10.40 23.68
CA GLN A 131 -43.74 9.52 23.19
C GLN A 131 -44.22 8.55 24.27
N LEU A 132 -43.30 8.03 25.09
CA LEU A 132 -43.61 7.14 26.20
C LEU A 132 -44.47 7.85 27.24
N GLN A 133 -44.10 9.09 27.62
CA GLN A 133 -44.87 9.90 28.55
C GLN A 133 -46.26 10.25 28.01
N ALA A 134 -46.37 10.59 26.72
CA ALA A 134 -47.65 10.86 26.07
C ALA A 134 -48.54 9.62 26.02
N ALA A 135 -47.97 8.45 25.69
CA ALA A 135 -48.68 7.17 25.67
C ALA A 135 -49.15 6.77 27.08
N GLU A 136 -48.30 6.94 28.10
CA GLU A 136 -48.64 6.68 29.50
C GLU A 136 -49.80 7.59 29.94
N ALA A 137 -49.75 8.88 29.63
CA ALA A 137 -50.85 9.82 29.92
C ALA A 137 -52.16 9.40 29.22
N HIS A 138 -52.10 8.99 27.96
CA HIS A 138 -53.26 8.51 27.22
C HIS A 138 -53.84 7.22 27.82
N ILE A 139 -52.98 6.27 28.25
CA ILE A 139 -53.39 5.05 28.94
C ILE A 139 -54.09 5.39 30.27
N GLN A 140 -53.54 6.31 31.07
CA GLN A 140 -54.18 6.72 32.32
C GLN A 140 -55.53 7.39 32.07
N GLN A 141 -55.64 8.25 31.05
CA GLN A 141 -56.92 8.85 30.66
C GLN A 141 -57.94 7.81 30.20
N ALA A 142 -57.55 6.88 29.33
CA ALA A 142 -58.42 5.79 28.87
C ALA A 142 -58.87 4.90 30.03
N ARG A 143 -57.98 4.61 30.98
CA ARG A 143 -58.30 3.89 32.22
C ARG A 143 -59.33 4.62 33.06
N GLN A 144 -59.13 5.92 33.30
CA GLN A 144 -60.08 6.74 34.06
C GLN A 144 -61.45 6.82 33.38
N ALA A 145 -61.48 7.04 32.06
CA ALA A 145 -62.72 7.06 31.28
C ALA A 145 -63.45 5.70 31.32
N SER A 146 -62.71 4.60 31.24
CA SER A 146 -63.28 3.25 31.31
C SER A 146 -63.88 2.96 32.69
N LEU A 147 -63.19 3.33 33.77
CA LEU A 147 -63.70 3.21 35.15
C LEU A 147 -64.96 4.07 35.36
N ALA A 148 -64.95 5.32 34.87
CA ALA A 148 -66.10 6.21 34.93
C ALA A 148 -67.30 5.70 34.12
N ALA A 149 -67.07 4.99 33.01
CA ALA A 149 -68.15 4.41 32.20
C ALA A 149 -68.79 3.15 32.84
N ILE A 150 -68.06 2.42 33.69
CA ILE A 150 -68.57 1.21 34.38
C ILE A 150 -69.59 1.59 35.45
N GLU A 151 -69.40 2.69 36.18
CA GLU A 151 -70.30 3.14 37.25
C GLU A 151 -71.78 3.27 36.82
N PRO A 152 -72.13 4.05 35.78
CA PRO A 152 -73.51 4.20 35.33
C PRO A 152 -74.05 2.92 34.68
N LEU A 153 -73.20 2.13 34.02
CA LEU A 153 -73.60 0.85 33.42
C LEU A 153 -73.97 -0.19 34.51
N ALA A 154 -73.19 -0.25 35.58
CA ALA A 154 -73.47 -1.10 36.74
C ALA A 154 -74.77 -0.67 37.44
N ALA A 155 -74.98 0.63 37.64
CA ALA A 155 -76.21 1.17 38.22
C ALA A 155 -77.44 0.89 37.35
N GLN A 156 -77.35 1.08 36.03
CA GLN A 156 -78.42 0.73 35.10
C GLN A 156 -78.75 -0.77 35.13
N THR A 157 -77.73 -1.62 35.07
CA THR A 157 -77.92 -3.07 35.07
C THR A 157 -78.54 -3.55 36.38
N ALA A 158 -78.08 -3.04 37.53
CA ALA A 158 -78.67 -3.33 38.84
C ALA A 158 -80.13 -2.87 38.93
N GLY A 159 -80.46 -1.68 38.39
CA GLY A 159 -81.83 -1.17 38.34
C GLY A 159 -82.76 -2.04 37.48
N VAL A 160 -82.28 -2.52 36.32
CA VAL A 160 -83.03 -3.45 35.45
C VAL A 160 -83.29 -4.77 36.16
N ILE A 161 -82.30 -5.31 36.87
CA ILE A 161 -82.43 -6.54 37.66
C ILE A 161 -83.45 -6.33 38.79
N LEU A 162 -83.36 -5.22 39.54
CA LEU A 162 -84.28 -4.91 40.64
C LEU A 162 -85.73 -4.79 40.15
N ARG A 163 -85.94 -4.09 39.04
CA ARG A 163 -87.27 -3.95 38.41
C ARG A 163 -87.84 -5.31 38.01
N ARG A 164 -87.03 -6.21 37.45
CA ARG A 164 -87.47 -7.58 37.11
C ARG A 164 -87.80 -8.45 38.33
N LEU A 165 -87.12 -8.26 39.46
CA LEU A 165 -87.32 -9.07 40.66
C LEU A 165 -88.47 -8.58 41.55
N THR A 166 -88.66 -7.26 41.65
CA THR A 166 -89.58 -6.65 42.64
C THR A 166 -90.77 -5.93 42.01
N GLY A 167 -90.74 -5.65 40.70
CA GLY A 167 -91.77 -4.87 40.01
C GLY A 167 -91.78 -3.37 40.36
N ILE A 168 -90.86 -2.92 41.21
CA ILE A 168 -90.74 -1.52 41.66
C ILE A 168 -89.68 -0.81 40.82
N ASP A 169 -89.96 0.44 40.46
CA ASP A 169 -88.98 1.30 39.82
C ASP A 169 -87.89 1.74 40.79
N ALA A 170 -86.64 1.40 40.46
CA ALA A 170 -85.50 1.82 41.25
C ALA A 170 -85.28 3.33 41.10
N ASP A 171 -85.15 4.06 42.22
CA ASP A 171 -84.72 5.46 42.18
C ASP A 171 -83.27 5.53 41.67
N PRO A 172 -83.03 6.16 40.50
CA PRO A 172 -81.70 6.24 39.90
C PRO A 172 -80.69 6.96 40.80
N ALA A 173 -81.12 7.92 41.63
CA ALA A 173 -80.23 8.62 42.55
C ALA A 173 -79.78 7.72 43.71
N ALA A 174 -80.70 6.95 44.29
CA ALA A 174 -80.40 5.98 45.35
C ALA A 174 -79.52 4.82 44.85
N MET A 175 -79.73 4.33 43.62
CA MET A 175 -78.91 3.28 43.02
C MET A 175 -77.48 3.75 42.73
N ALA A 176 -77.31 4.95 42.15
CA ALA A 176 -76.00 5.53 41.90
C ALA A 176 -75.20 5.78 43.20
N ALA A 177 -75.87 6.26 44.26
CA ALA A 177 -75.24 6.46 45.56
C ALA A 177 -74.82 5.13 46.23
N SER A 178 -75.58 4.05 46.00
CA SER A 178 -75.30 2.73 46.55
C SER A 178 -74.14 2.04 45.84
N THR A 179 -74.10 2.09 44.50
CA THR A 179 -72.98 1.55 43.71
C THR A 179 -71.69 2.33 43.94
N ALA A 180 -71.75 3.66 44.06
CA ALA A 180 -70.59 4.50 44.38
C ALA A 180 -70.01 4.17 45.77
N ARG A 181 -70.86 3.96 46.79
CA ARG A 181 -70.39 3.52 48.13
C ARG A 181 -69.71 2.16 48.10
N LEU A 182 -70.26 1.19 47.34
CA LEU A 182 -69.68 -0.15 47.22
C LEU A 182 -68.35 -0.14 46.46
N LEU A 183 -68.22 0.68 45.41
CA LEU A 183 -66.97 0.87 44.67
C LEU A 183 -65.91 1.57 45.53
N ALA A 184 -66.27 2.60 46.29
CA ALA A 184 -65.37 3.27 47.24
C ALA A 184 -64.89 2.33 48.35
N ALA A 185 -65.77 1.48 48.88
CA ALA A 185 -65.41 0.46 49.86
C ALA A 185 -64.46 -0.60 49.27
N ARG A 186 -64.64 -0.99 47.99
CA ARG A 186 -63.75 -1.91 47.28
C ARG A 186 -62.38 -1.30 47.00
N ALA A 187 -62.32 -0.01 46.66
CA ALA A 187 -61.06 0.70 46.39
C ALA A 187 -60.20 0.91 47.66
N ALA A 188 -60.82 0.98 48.84
CA ALA A 188 -60.13 1.09 50.13
C ALA A 188 -59.55 -0.24 50.66
N GLN A 189 -59.87 -1.36 50.01
CA GLN A 189 -59.38 -2.68 50.39
C GLN A 189 -58.16 -3.03 49.52
N PRO A 190 -56.95 -3.22 50.09
CA PRO A 190 -55.78 -3.57 49.29
C PRO A 190 -56.02 -4.91 48.60
N ALA A 191 -55.80 -4.95 47.28
CA ALA A 191 -55.79 -6.19 46.54
C ALA A 191 -54.74 -7.13 47.17
N ILE A 192 -55.18 -8.29 47.63
CA ILE A 192 -54.31 -9.41 48.02
C ILE A 192 -53.56 -9.90 46.79
#